data_AF-A0A358A4P5-F1
#
_entry.id   AF-A0A358A4P5-F1
#
_cell.length_a   1.000
_cell.length_b   1.000
_cell.length_c   1.000
_cell.angle_alpha   90.00
_cell.angle_beta   90.00
_cell.angle_gamma   90.00
#
_symmetry.space_group_name_H-M   'P 1'
#
loop_
_entity.id
_entity.type
_entity.pdbx_description
1 polymer ?
#
loop_
_entity_poly.entity_id
_entity_poly.type
_entity_poly.pdbx_seq_one_letter_code
_entity_poly.pdbx_strand_id
1 'polypeptide(L)'
;HGLERIVGFHERQDTRYAEAAAEISTATGAPIVVATELANAGPDNPAPATLHALGRLCHASADRAVRSLHHLAGYSAWRQARGL
;
A
#
# COMPACT_ATOMS: atom_id res chain seq x y z
N HIS A 1 -20.91 -20.86 -7.45
CA HIS A 1 -21.29 -20.82 -6.02
C HIS A 1 -20.12 -20.87 -5.02
N GLY A 2 -19.11 -21.76 -5.14
CA GLY A 2 -17.95 -21.74 -4.23
C GLY A 2 -16.92 -20.66 -4.57
N LEU A 3 -16.54 -20.60 -5.86
CA LEU A 3 -15.52 -19.69 -6.36
C LEU A 3 -15.89 -18.20 -6.19
N GLU A 4 -17.11 -17.80 -6.54
CA GLU A 4 -17.55 -16.39 -6.37
C GLU A 4 -17.45 -15.91 -4.93
N ARG A 5 -17.71 -16.80 -3.96
CA ARG A 5 -17.60 -16.49 -2.53
C ARG A 5 -16.15 -16.27 -2.11
N ILE A 6 -15.25 -17.12 -2.62
CA ILE A 6 -13.81 -17.04 -2.35
C ILE A 6 -13.25 -15.78 -2.99
N VAL A 7 -13.55 -15.52 -4.26
CA VAL A 7 -13.12 -14.31 -4.98
C VAL A 7 -13.62 -13.07 -4.26
N GLY A 8 -14.93 -12.97 -4.01
CA GLY A 8 -15.49 -11.80 -3.35
C GLY A 8 -14.96 -11.59 -1.92
N PHE A 9 -14.57 -12.65 -1.21
CA PHE A 9 -13.88 -12.51 0.07
C PHE A 9 -12.52 -11.84 -0.07
N HIS A 10 -11.67 -12.30 -1.00
CA HIS A 10 -10.35 -11.72 -1.22
C HIS A 10 -10.44 -10.28 -1.72
N GLU A 11 -11.40 -9.97 -2.60
CA GLU A 11 -11.57 -8.60 -3.10
C GLU A 11 -11.94 -7.61 -1.98
N ARG A 12 -12.85 -8.01 -1.09
CA ARG A 12 -13.20 -7.19 0.09
C ARG A 12 -12.03 -7.10 1.07
N GLN A 13 -11.25 -8.16 1.23
CA GLN A 13 -10.08 -8.18 2.10
C GLN A 13 -9.01 -7.20 1.60
N ASP A 14 -8.66 -7.27 0.33
CA ASP A 14 -7.69 -6.39 -0.32
C ASP A 14 -8.07 -4.91 -0.20
N THR A 15 -9.34 -4.60 -0.47
CA THR A 15 -9.89 -3.25 -0.32
C THR A 15 -9.74 -2.76 1.12
N ARG A 16 -10.17 -3.56 2.09
CA ARG A 16 -10.12 -3.20 3.51
C ARG A 16 -8.68 -3.01 4.01
N TYR A 17 -7.73 -3.81 3.55
CA TYR A 17 -6.32 -3.65 3.95
C TYR A 17 -5.68 -2.42 3.31
N ALA A 18 -6.03 -2.09 2.06
CA ALA A 18 -5.62 -0.85 1.42
C ALA A 18 -6.13 0.39 2.17
N GLU A 19 -7.42 0.40 2.56
CA GLU A 19 -8.03 1.46 3.36
C GLU A 19 -7.36 1.59 4.73
N ALA A 20 -7.21 0.48 5.46
CA ALA A 20 -6.59 0.49 6.78
C ALA A 20 -5.13 0.99 6.73
N ALA A 21 -4.36 0.58 5.72
CA ALA A 21 -3.00 1.09 5.51
C ALA A 21 -2.97 2.61 5.32
N ALA A 22 -3.93 3.15 4.55
CA ALA A 22 -4.06 4.57 4.32
C ALA A 22 -4.45 5.34 5.60
N GLU A 23 -5.45 4.84 6.31
CA GLU A 23 -5.96 5.43 7.55
C GLU A 23 -4.89 5.46 8.64
N ILE A 24 -4.23 4.34 8.91
CA ILE A 24 -3.20 4.24 9.95
C ILE A 24 -2.02 5.14 9.60
N SER A 25 -1.59 5.16 8.33
CA SER A 25 -0.49 6.01 7.90
C SER A 25 -0.80 7.49 8.12
N THR A 26 -2.02 7.93 7.81
CA THR A 26 -2.47 9.31 8.07
C THR A 26 -2.57 9.58 9.57
N ALA A 27 -3.18 8.69 10.33
CA ALA A 27 -3.44 8.89 11.77
C ALA A 27 -2.16 8.94 12.61
N THR A 28 -1.13 8.18 12.22
CA THR A 28 0.13 8.05 12.97
C THR A 28 1.25 8.92 12.43
N GLY A 29 1.14 9.40 11.19
CA GLY A 29 2.25 10.01 10.45
C GLY A 29 3.36 9.03 10.07
N ALA A 30 3.22 7.73 10.40
CA ALA A 30 4.19 6.72 10.00
C ALA A 30 3.94 6.30 8.53
N PRO A 31 5.00 6.19 7.70
CA PRO A 31 4.85 5.72 6.33
C PRO A 31 4.46 4.24 6.32
N ILE A 32 3.33 3.92 5.70
CA ILE A 32 2.94 2.54 5.37
C ILE A 32 3.03 2.37 3.85
N VAL A 33 3.78 1.36 3.43
CA VAL A 33 3.91 0.93 2.03
C VAL A 33 3.22 -0.42 1.86
N VAL A 34 2.57 -0.62 0.72
CA VAL A 34 1.82 -1.85 0.42
C VAL A 34 2.40 -2.52 -0.81
N ALA A 35 2.58 -3.84 -0.76
CA ALA A 35 2.83 -4.66 -1.92
C ALA A 35 1.68 -5.65 -2.11
N THR A 36 1.24 -5.83 -3.35
CA THR A 36 0.28 -6.89 -3.68
C THR A 36 0.96 -8.26 -3.72
N GLU A 37 0.22 -9.31 -3.37
CA GLU A 37 0.64 -10.71 -3.53
C GLU A 37 0.50 -11.22 -4.98
N LEU A 38 -0.13 -10.42 -5.85
CA LEU A 38 -0.28 -10.72 -7.27
C LEU A 38 1.00 -10.40 -8.05
N ALA A 39 1.11 -10.96 -9.26
CA ALA A 39 2.29 -10.79 -10.11
C ALA A 39 2.57 -9.32 -10.52
N ASN A 40 1.55 -8.46 -10.50
CA ASN A 40 1.68 -7.04 -10.80
C ASN A 40 0.69 -6.18 -10.00
N ALA A 41 0.98 -4.87 -9.91
CA ALA A 41 0.06 -3.88 -9.37
C ALA A 41 -0.93 -3.40 -10.45
N GLY A 42 -1.64 -4.33 -11.09
CA GLY A 42 -2.64 -4.03 -12.11
C GLY A 42 -3.76 -3.13 -11.57
N PRO A 43 -4.20 -2.10 -12.31
CA PRO A 43 -5.14 -1.09 -11.81
C PRO A 43 -6.54 -1.62 -11.54
N ASP A 44 -6.90 -2.77 -12.11
CA ASP A 44 -8.20 -3.41 -11.91
C ASP A 44 -8.22 -4.35 -10.69
N ASN A 45 -7.06 -4.59 -10.06
CA ASN A 45 -7.00 -5.38 -8.84
C ASN A 45 -7.46 -4.52 -7.64
N PRO A 46 -8.23 -5.09 -6.69
CA PRO A 46 -8.88 -4.30 -5.64
C PRO A 46 -7.92 -3.46 -4.79
N ALA A 47 -6.80 -4.03 -4.32
CA ALA A 47 -5.83 -3.29 -3.51
C ALA A 47 -5.13 -2.15 -4.29
N PRO A 48 -4.54 -2.38 -5.49
CA PRO A 48 -4.02 -1.29 -6.34
C PRO A 48 -5.05 -0.22 -6.69
N ALA A 49 -6.28 -0.60 -7.07
CA ALA A 49 -7.36 0.33 -7.41
C ALA A 49 -7.69 1.24 -6.21
N THR A 50 -7.87 0.63 -5.04
CA THR A 50 -8.21 1.34 -3.80
C THR A 50 -7.09 2.28 -3.37
N LEU A 51 -5.84 1.82 -3.36
CA LEU A 51 -4.70 2.68 -3.04
C LEU A 51 -4.56 3.82 -4.02
N HIS A 52 -4.75 3.57 -5.32
CA HIS A 52 -4.70 4.62 -6.34
C HIS A 52 -5.78 5.70 -6.10
N ALA A 53 -7.02 5.30 -5.81
CA ALA A 53 -8.11 6.22 -5.48
C ALA A 53 -7.81 7.04 -4.20
N LEU A 54 -7.08 6.47 -3.25
CA LEU A 54 -6.61 7.13 -2.04
C LEU A 54 -5.32 7.97 -2.24
N GLY A 55 -4.83 8.10 -3.47
CA GLY A 55 -3.60 8.84 -3.78
C GLY A 55 -2.31 8.16 -3.30
N ARG A 56 -2.33 6.84 -3.12
CA ARG A 56 -1.23 6.03 -2.60
C ARG A 56 -0.75 5.01 -3.63
N LEU A 57 0.49 4.56 -3.46
CA LEU A 57 1.14 3.61 -4.36
C LEU A 57 0.99 2.17 -3.86
N CYS A 58 0.59 1.26 -4.75
CA CYS A 58 0.74 -0.18 -4.55
C CYS A 58 1.98 -0.69 -5.29
N HIS A 59 2.85 -1.43 -4.60
CA HIS A 59 4.03 -2.03 -5.20
C HIS A 59 3.73 -3.43 -5.74
N ALA A 60 4.33 -3.79 -6.86
CA ALA A 60 4.19 -5.13 -7.46
C ALA A 60 4.95 -6.23 -6.70
N SER A 61 5.76 -5.86 -5.70
CA SER A 61 6.55 -6.80 -4.92
C SER A 61 7.02 -6.18 -3.61
N ALA A 62 7.31 -7.06 -2.64
CA ALA A 62 7.81 -6.64 -1.33
C ALA A 62 9.19 -5.95 -1.41
N ASP A 63 10.09 -6.39 -2.30
CA ASP A 63 11.42 -5.79 -2.45
C ASP A 63 11.33 -4.30 -2.88
N ARG A 64 10.38 -3.98 -3.78
CA ARG A 64 10.13 -2.61 -4.22
C ARG A 64 9.52 -1.78 -3.11
N ALA A 65 8.60 -2.35 -2.33
CA ALA A 65 8.01 -1.68 -1.18
C ALA A 65 9.06 -1.34 -0.11
N VAL A 66 9.90 -2.31 0.26
CA VAL A 66 10.97 -2.11 1.25
C VAL A 66 11.97 -1.05 0.77
N ARG A 67 12.34 -1.06 -0.52
CA ARG A 67 13.23 -0.04 -1.09
C ARG A 67 12.61 1.35 -1.05
N SER A 68 11.32 1.48 -1.39
CA SER A 68 10.57 2.72 -1.27
C SER A 68 10.59 3.25 0.17
N LEU A 69 10.32 2.36 1.13
CA LEU A 69 10.34 2.70 2.56
C LEU A 69 11.74 3.16 3.03
N HIS A 70 12.81 2.50 2.56
CA HIS A 70 14.18 2.91 2.85
C HIS A 70 14.46 4.35 2.37
N HIS A 71 14.02 4.70 1.16
CA HIS A 71 14.19 6.06 0.64
C HIS A 71 13.38 7.09 1.43
N LEU A 72 12.14 6.77 1.82
CA LEU A 72 11.32 7.64 2.68
C LEU A 72 11.99 7.90 4.03
N ALA A 73 12.52 6.85 4.67
CA ALA A 73 13.22 6.95 5.94
C ALA A 73 14.50 7.81 5.80
N GLY A 74 15.30 7.57 4.76
CA GLY A 74 16.50 8.36 4.48
C GLY A 74 16.20 9.83 4.21
N TYR A 75 15.14 10.11 3.44
CA TYR A 75 14.71 11.49 3.17
C TYR A 75 14.19 12.19 4.44
N SER A 76 13.42 11.49 5.27
CA SER A 76 12.96 12.00 6.56
C SER A 76 14.15 12.38 7.47
N ALA A 77 15.13 11.49 7.61
CA ALA A 77 16.35 11.77 8.37
C ALA A 77 17.15 12.96 7.79
N TRP A 78 17.25 13.04 6.46
CA TRP A 78 17.92 14.17 5.79
C TRP A 78 17.25 15.52 6.05
N ARG A 79 15.90 15.55 6.07
CA ARG A 79 15.10 16.75 6.40
C ARG A 79 15.28 17.16 7.86
N GLN A 80 15.18 16.20 8.78
CA GLN A 80 15.36 16.43 10.21
C GLN A 80 16.74 17.03 10.52
N ALA A 81 17.80 16.50 9.91
CA ALA A 81 19.16 17.01 10.06
C ALA A 81 19.34 18.47 9.55
N ARG A 82 18.38 19.00 8.79
CA ARG A 82 18.39 20.35 8.22
C ARG A 82 17.29 21.26 8.76
N GLY A 83 16.46 20.77 9.70
CA GLY A 83 15.33 21.53 10.25
C GLY A 83 14.23 21.82 9.22
N LEU A 84 14.08 20.97 8.21
CA LEU A 84 13.06 21.08 7.15
C LEU A 84 11.82 20.25 7.42
#